data_AF-A0A0F9AH67-F1
#
_entry.id   AF-A0A0F9AH67-F1
#
_cell.length_a   1.000
_cell.length_b   1.000
_cell.length_c   1.000
_cell.angle_alpha   90.00
_cell.angle_beta   90.00
_cell.angle_gamma   90.00
#
_symmetry.space_group_name_H-M   'P 1'
#
loop_
_entity.id
_entity.type
_entity.pdbx_description
1 polymer ?
#
loop_
_entity_poly.entity_id
_entity_poly.type
_entity_poly.pdbx_seq_one_letter_code
_entity_poly.pdbx_strand_id
1 'polypeptide(L)'
;MEDEKRRALMAGVVVEGADGSGKTTLIRAIRDKFHWPVVHVVQPNNPDILQMIKLAECAPVVFDRFHLSPVVYGAALREGPELTLYDLWALDGLLMNKGFVVVYCETDLGTMLFNNSKEEQLWEAVRKPEPLKEIVDQYLAILEQTSTFWCVYDYKTISLGRSLATLESFTRPEGPKGVLGHQQPDIWFVGDARADKGTRGLTLPFYDVGISDKLISGTLLHKALISNDLTWGSGVALSNSAGEDLRAVYSQLGEPAIVVALGRMAAGRLADAKIPAGYVSHPQWLRRFQHKNAVKIMTKEIRRAVE
;
A
#
# COMPACT_ATOMS: atom_id res chain seq x y z
N MET A 1 -19.08 19.86 -19.26
CA MET A 1 -19.69 18.63 -18.70
C MET A 1 -18.91 17.37 -19.06
N GLU A 2 -18.35 17.21 -20.26
CA GLU A 2 -17.46 16.06 -20.58
C GLU A 2 -16.04 16.20 -20.00
N ASP A 3 -15.51 17.41 -19.86
CA ASP A 3 -14.21 17.64 -19.20
C ASP A 3 -14.23 17.43 -17.67
N GLU A 4 -15.40 17.57 -17.04
CA GLU A 4 -15.60 17.21 -15.63
C GLU A 4 -15.73 15.69 -15.42
N LYS A 5 -16.20 14.97 -16.44
CA LYS A 5 -16.38 13.50 -16.38
C LYS A 5 -15.10 12.72 -16.69
N ARG A 6 -14.03 13.38 -17.16
CA ARG A 6 -12.77 12.75 -17.57
C ARG A 6 -11.55 13.07 -16.73
N ARG A 7 -11.67 13.88 -15.68
CA ARG A 7 -10.61 13.95 -14.68
C ARG A 7 -10.70 12.69 -13.82
N ALA A 8 -10.08 11.61 -14.31
CA ALA A 8 -9.61 10.51 -13.47
C ALA A 8 -8.60 11.13 -12.47
N LEU A 9 -9.14 11.75 -11.42
CA LEU A 9 -8.35 12.44 -10.42
C LEU A 9 -7.61 11.37 -9.65
N MET A 10 -6.29 11.52 -9.61
CA MET A 10 -5.42 10.83 -8.65
C MET A 10 -6.07 10.88 -7.26
N ALA A 11 -6.19 9.73 -6.58
CA ALA A 11 -6.88 9.66 -5.29
C ALA A 11 -6.13 10.36 -4.15
N GLY A 12 -4.86 10.69 -4.33
CA GLY A 12 -4.13 11.48 -3.36
C GLY A 12 -2.63 11.40 -3.54
N VAL A 13 -1.92 12.15 -2.71
CA VAL A 13 -0.46 12.11 -2.63
C VAL A 13 -0.03 11.77 -1.22
N VAL A 14 0.89 10.84 -1.08
CA VAL A 14 1.61 10.56 0.16
C VAL A 14 2.97 11.23 0.06
N VAL A 15 3.22 12.27 0.85
CA VAL A 15 4.53 12.96 0.88
C VAL A 15 5.35 12.41 2.03
N GLU A 16 6.44 11.73 1.68
CA GLU A 16 7.36 11.07 2.61
C GLU A 16 8.74 11.72 2.54
N GLY A 17 9.58 11.49 3.55
CA GLY A 17 10.94 12.01 3.60
C GLY A 17 11.37 12.42 5.00
N ALA A 18 12.68 12.50 5.20
CA ALA A 18 13.27 12.92 6.48
C ALA A 18 12.93 14.37 6.84
N ASP A 19 13.09 14.77 8.10
CA ASP A 19 12.95 16.17 8.52
C ASP A 19 13.99 17.05 7.80
N GLY A 20 13.56 18.24 7.36
CA GLY A 20 14.43 19.17 6.64
C GLY A 20 14.52 18.94 5.12
N SER A 21 13.85 17.92 4.57
CA SER A 21 13.85 17.59 3.12
C SER A 21 12.96 18.47 2.23
N GLY A 22 12.26 19.46 2.79
CA GLY A 22 11.41 20.38 2.01
C GLY A 22 9.97 19.89 1.74
N LYS A 23 9.51 18.84 2.42
CA LYS A 23 8.12 18.32 2.35
C LYS A 23 7.05 19.41 2.45
N THR A 24 7.14 20.26 3.48
CA THR A 24 6.15 21.32 3.75
C THR A 24 5.97 22.25 2.55
N THR A 25 7.04 22.55 1.83
CA THR A 25 7.00 23.37 0.61
C THR A 25 6.22 22.67 -0.50
N LEU A 26 6.49 21.38 -0.75
CA LEU A 26 5.77 20.60 -1.74
C LEU A 26 4.30 20.43 -1.37
N ILE A 27 4.00 20.09 -0.11
CA ILE A 27 2.63 19.90 0.39
C ILE A 27 1.79 21.16 0.21
N ARG A 28 2.34 22.34 0.55
CA ARG A 28 1.65 23.62 0.31
C ARG A 28 1.37 23.82 -1.17
N ALA A 29 2.33 23.55 -2.03
CA ALA A 29 2.15 23.68 -3.48
C ALA A 29 1.07 22.72 -4.03
N ILE A 30 1.04 21.46 -3.56
CA ILE A 30 0.01 20.48 -3.92
C ILE A 30 -1.36 20.96 -3.42
N ARG A 31 -1.47 21.35 -2.14
CA ARG A 31 -2.72 21.87 -1.56
C ARG A 31 -3.22 23.09 -2.32
N ASP A 32 -2.36 24.05 -2.62
CA ASP A 32 -2.75 25.29 -3.28
C ASP A 32 -3.18 25.06 -4.74
N LYS A 33 -2.58 24.07 -5.42
CA LYS A 33 -2.93 23.70 -6.80
C LYS A 33 -4.19 22.84 -6.90
N PHE A 34 -4.32 21.81 -6.06
CA PHE A 34 -5.41 20.83 -6.16
C PHE A 34 -6.56 21.08 -5.18
N HIS A 35 -6.38 21.98 -4.22
CA HIS A 35 -7.34 22.28 -3.15
C HIS A 35 -7.70 21.06 -2.29
N TRP A 36 -6.77 20.11 -2.16
CA TRP A 36 -6.97 18.90 -1.36
C TRP A 36 -6.66 19.15 0.12
N PRO A 37 -7.39 18.51 1.05
CA PRO A 37 -7.07 18.55 2.47
C PRO A 37 -5.70 17.93 2.72
N VAL A 38 -4.99 18.48 3.70
CA VAL A 38 -3.71 17.94 4.20
C VAL A 38 -3.97 17.24 5.52
N VAL A 39 -3.61 15.96 5.60
CA VAL A 39 -3.64 15.17 6.83
C VAL A 39 -2.21 14.92 7.25
N HIS A 40 -1.83 15.49 8.39
CA HIS A 40 -0.54 15.22 9.00
C HIS A 40 -0.69 14.03 9.96
N VAL A 41 -0.07 12.89 9.62
CA VAL A 41 -0.14 11.70 10.46
C VAL A 41 0.97 11.77 11.50
N VAL A 42 0.65 12.43 12.61
CA VAL A 42 1.49 12.42 13.82
C VAL A 42 1.54 11.00 14.34
N GLN A 43 2.74 10.49 14.66
CA GLN A 43 2.93 9.17 15.27
C GLN A 43 2.04 9.04 16.52
N PRO A 44 0.97 8.22 16.49
CA PRO A 44 0.35 7.78 17.74
C PRO A 44 1.37 6.86 18.42
N ASN A 45 1.32 6.71 19.74
CA ASN A 45 2.11 5.70 20.47
C ASN A 45 1.77 4.23 20.07
N ASN A 46 0.98 4.04 19.01
CA ASN A 46 0.65 2.78 18.35
C ASN A 46 -0.13 3.12 17.04
N PRO A 47 0.50 3.30 15.87
CA PRO A 47 -0.20 3.57 14.62
C PRO A 47 -1.19 2.45 14.32
N ASP A 48 -2.47 2.78 14.36
CA ASP A 48 -3.55 1.85 14.03
C ASP A 48 -3.69 1.78 12.50
N ILE A 49 -3.28 0.66 11.90
CA ILE A 49 -3.49 0.39 10.48
C ILE A 49 -4.94 0.61 10.05
N LEU A 50 -5.93 0.35 10.91
CA LEU A 50 -7.34 0.59 10.60
C LEU A 50 -7.63 2.07 10.41
N GLN A 51 -6.99 2.92 11.21
CA GLN A 51 -7.09 4.36 11.06
C GLN A 51 -6.45 4.78 9.73
N MET A 52 -5.29 4.23 9.38
CA MET A 52 -4.65 4.50 8.08
C MET A 52 -5.55 4.08 6.91
N ILE A 53 -6.14 2.88 6.95
CA ILE A 53 -7.05 2.41 5.90
C ILE A 53 -8.25 3.36 5.77
N LYS A 54 -8.89 3.75 6.89
CA LYS A 54 -10.00 4.71 6.88
C LYS A 54 -9.59 6.06 6.33
N LEU A 55 -8.40 6.55 6.66
CA LEU A 55 -7.87 7.81 6.12
C LEU A 55 -7.67 7.71 4.60
N ALA A 56 -7.13 6.59 4.10
CA ALA A 56 -6.98 6.36 2.66
C ALA A 56 -8.32 6.30 1.91
N GLU A 57 -9.42 5.98 2.61
CA GLU A 57 -10.79 6.07 2.06
C GLU A 57 -11.32 7.50 1.95
N CYS A 58 -10.70 8.48 2.62
CA CYS A 58 -11.10 9.90 2.58
C CYS A 58 -10.52 10.68 1.37
N ALA A 59 -10.12 10.00 0.30
CA ALA A 59 -9.61 10.60 -0.93
C ALA A 59 -10.61 11.61 -1.57
N PRO A 60 -10.14 12.69 -2.24
CA PRO A 60 -8.73 13.05 -2.45
C PRO A 60 -8.07 13.72 -1.24
N VAL A 61 -6.81 13.37 -0.96
CA VAL A 61 -6.08 13.85 0.23
C VAL A 61 -4.56 13.92 0.00
N VAL A 62 -3.90 14.85 0.69
CA VAL A 62 -2.43 14.90 0.80
C VAL A 62 -2.03 14.42 2.20
N PHE A 63 -1.28 13.33 2.28
CA PHE A 63 -0.70 12.88 3.54
C PHE A 63 0.69 13.48 3.73
N ASP A 64 0.90 14.20 4.82
CA ASP A 64 2.23 14.58 5.29
C ASP A 64 2.70 13.51 6.26
N ARG A 65 3.55 12.61 5.76
CA ARG A 65 3.89 11.31 6.37
C ARG A 65 2.67 10.38 6.43
N PHE A 66 2.87 9.09 6.14
CA PHE A 66 1.78 8.12 6.23
C PHE A 66 2.27 6.76 6.74
N HIS A 67 2.35 5.75 5.88
CA HIS A 67 2.60 4.36 6.27
C HIS A 67 4.10 4.00 6.28
N LEU A 68 4.94 4.70 5.52
CA LEU A 68 6.39 4.44 5.51
C LEU A 68 7.08 5.07 6.73
N SER A 69 6.69 6.29 7.08
CA SER A 69 7.25 7.05 8.21
C SER A 69 7.31 6.27 9.54
N PRO A 70 6.24 5.60 10.02
CA PRO A 70 6.28 4.82 11.26
C PRO A 70 7.30 3.69 11.28
N VAL A 71 7.52 3.05 10.13
CA VAL A 71 8.49 1.96 9.98
C VAL A 71 9.90 2.51 9.96
N VAL A 72 10.14 3.55 9.16
CA VAL A 72 11.44 4.21 9.04
C VAL A 72 11.90 4.81 10.38
N TYR A 73 11.07 5.63 11.02
CA TYR A 73 11.43 6.26 12.29
C TYR A 73 11.39 5.27 13.46
N GLY A 74 10.54 4.25 13.39
CA GLY A 74 10.55 3.12 14.32
C GLY A 74 11.89 2.37 14.31
N ALA A 75 12.37 2.01 13.12
CA ALA A 75 13.63 1.32 12.95
C ALA A 75 14.85 2.19 13.30
N ALA A 76 14.86 3.45 12.87
CA ALA A 76 16.01 4.33 13.04
C ALA A 76 16.18 4.85 14.49
N LEU A 77 15.08 5.12 15.20
CA LEU A 77 15.11 5.88 16.45
C LEU A 77 14.46 5.19 17.66
N ARG A 78 13.81 4.04 17.47
CA ARG A 78 13.02 3.35 18.51
C ARG A 78 13.38 1.87 18.58
N GLU A 79 12.66 1.10 19.41
CA GLU A 79 12.90 -0.33 19.61
C GLU A 79 12.43 -1.23 18.44
N GLY A 80 11.99 -0.63 17.31
CA GLY A 80 11.57 -1.35 16.13
C GLY A 80 10.45 -0.66 15.34
N PRO A 81 10.09 -1.22 14.18
CA PRO A 81 9.03 -0.69 13.34
C PRO A 81 7.65 -0.91 13.98
N GLU A 82 6.77 0.08 13.85
CA GLU A 82 5.41 0.00 14.42
C GLU A 82 4.40 -0.74 13.52
N LEU A 83 4.70 -0.84 12.22
CA LEU A 83 3.93 -1.64 11.28
C LEU A 83 4.75 -2.85 10.86
N THR A 84 4.09 -4.00 10.71
CA THR A 84 4.73 -5.19 10.17
C THR A 84 4.92 -5.05 8.65
N LEU A 85 5.81 -5.86 8.06
CA LEU A 85 5.97 -5.91 6.60
C LEU A 85 4.66 -6.31 5.88
N TYR A 86 3.79 -7.08 6.53
CA TYR A 86 2.50 -7.44 5.96
C TYR A 86 1.51 -6.25 5.98
N ASP A 87 1.54 -5.45 7.03
CA ASP A 87 0.73 -4.22 7.11
C ASP A 87 1.12 -3.23 6.03
N LEU A 88 2.42 -3.02 5.84
CA LEU A 88 2.95 -2.21 4.75
C LEU A 88 2.50 -2.73 3.38
N TRP A 89 2.67 -4.03 3.13
CA TRP A 89 2.25 -4.65 1.88
C TRP A 89 0.75 -4.48 1.60
N ALA A 90 -0.10 -4.62 2.63
CA ALA A 90 -1.54 -4.42 2.49
C ALA A 90 -1.90 -2.94 2.23
N LEU A 91 -1.27 -2.00 2.93
CA LEU A 91 -1.45 -0.56 2.70
C LEU A 91 -0.96 -0.15 1.31
N ASP A 92 0.17 -0.67 0.85
CA ASP A 92 0.67 -0.45 -0.51
C ASP A 92 -0.32 -0.93 -1.56
N GLY A 93 -0.87 -2.14 -1.37
CA GLY A 93 -1.89 -2.67 -2.26
C GLY A 93 -3.14 -1.78 -2.30
N LEU A 94 -3.56 -1.23 -1.16
CA LEU A 94 -4.72 -0.34 -1.08
C LEU A 94 -4.44 1.00 -1.78
N LEU A 95 -3.29 1.61 -1.49
CA LEU A 95 -2.87 2.88 -2.06
C LEU A 95 -2.68 2.76 -3.58
N MET A 96 -2.05 1.67 -4.04
CA MET A 96 -1.94 1.35 -5.46
C MET A 96 -3.31 1.21 -6.12
N ASN A 97 -4.22 0.42 -5.54
CA ASN A 97 -5.54 0.21 -6.11
C ASN A 97 -6.31 1.55 -6.21
N LYS A 98 -6.20 2.40 -5.20
CA LYS A 98 -6.79 3.73 -5.19
C LYS A 98 -6.11 4.72 -6.15
N GLY A 99 -4.90 4.46 -6.60
CA GLY A 99 -4.15 5.38 -7.46
C GLY A 99 -3.53 6.53 -6.69
N PHE A 100 -3.07 6.28 -5.47
CA PHE A 100 -2.19 7.20 -4.75
C PHE A 100 -0.78 7.20 -5.37
N VAL A 101 -0.11 8.34 -5.25
CA VAL A 101 1.31 8.49 -5.59
C VAL A 101 2.09 8.81 -4.33
N VAL A 102 3.21 8.13 -4.12
CA VAL A 102 4.17 8.48 -3.06
C VAL A 102 5.20 9.46 -3.64
N VAL A 103 5.39 10.61 -3.01
CA VAL A 103 6.49 11.51 -3.34
C VAL A 103 7.50 11.46 -2.20
N TYR A 104 8.68 10.93 -2.50
CA TYR A 104 9.80 10.97 -1.58
C TYR A 104 10.53 12.30 -1.74
N CYS A 105 10.52 13.12 -0.69
CA CYS A 105 11.29 14.36 -0.64
C CYS A 105 12.71 14.07 -0.18
N GLU A 106 13.67 14.44 -1.02
CA GLU A 106 15.10 14.19 -0.81
C GLU A 106 15.89 15.50 -0.97
N THR A 107 16.96 15.64 -0.19
CA THR A 107 18.00 16.65 -0.41
C THR A 107 19.28 16.17 0.29
N ASP A 108 20.40 16.89 0.17
CA ASP A 108 21.63 16.47 0.86
C ASP A 108 21.53 16.62 2.38
N LEU A 109 22.24 15.74 3.10
CA LEU A 109 22.23 15.68 4.56
C LEU A 109 22.59 17.03 5.21
N GLY A 110 23.56 17.76 4.65
CA GLY A 110 23.97 19.07 5.16
C GLY A 110 22.85 20.10 5.09
N THR A 111 22.11 20.10 3.97
CA THR A 111 20.93 20.94 3.78
C THR A 111 19.80 20.55 4.75
N MET A 112 19.54 19.25 4.93
CA MET A 112 18.55 18.80 5.92
C MET A 112 18.90 19.24 7.34
N LEU A 113 20.16 19.05 7.77
CA LEU A 113 20.64 19.49 9.08
C LEU A 113 20.51 21.00 9.29
N PHE A 114 20.87 21.78 8.27
CA PHE A 114 20.72 23.24 8.30
C PHE A 114 19.26 23.68 8.38
N ASN A 115 18.34 22.96 7.74
CA ASN A 115 16.92 23.24 7.87
C ASN A 115 16.41 22.85 9.26
N ASN A 116 16.83 21.70 9.78
CA ASN A 116 16.43 21.21 11.09
C ASN A 116 16.93 22.09 12.24
N SER A 117 18.08 22.77 12.07
CA SER A 117 18.60 23.70 13.08
C SER A 117 17.77 24.97 13.24
N LYS A 118 16.86 25.26 12.30
CA LYS A 118 15.96 26.44 12.35
C LYS A 118 14.63 26.13 13.04
N GLU A 119 14.32 24.86 13.27
CA GLU A 119 13.04 24.38 13.76
C GLU A 119 13.19 23.93 15.22
N GLU A 120 12.85 24.80 16.18
CA GLU A 120 13.05 24.55 17.62
C GLU A 120 12.24 23.35 18.17
N GLN A 121 11.13 23.00 17.53
CA GLN A 121 10.21 21.94 17.98
C GLN A 121 10.58 20.53 17.51
N LEU A 122 11.61 20.39 16.67
CA LEU A 122 12.03 19.08 16.19
C LEU A 122 12.68 18.23 17.29
N TRP A 123 12.55 16.92 17.12
CA TRP A 123 13.16 15.96 18.03
C TRP A 123 14.68 16.06 17.96
N GLU A 124 15.36 16.08 19.11
CA GLU A 124 16.80 16.34 19.16
C GLU A 124 17.63 15.32 18.36
N ALA A 125 17.12 14.09 18.21
CA ALA A 125 17.77 13.06 17.40
C ALA A 125 17.91 13.45 15.92
N VAL A 126 16.91 14.10 15.31
CA VAL A 126 16.93 14.45 13.87
C VAL A 126 17.81 15.67 13.55
N ARG A 127 18.38 16.30 14.58
CA ARG A 127 19.36 17.39 14.44
C ARG A 127 20.80 16.89 14.40
N LYS A 128 21.01 15.61 14.65
CA LYS A 128 22.34 14.98 14.63
C LYS A 128 22.56 14.31 13.27
N PRO A 129 23.79 14.36 12.72
CA PRO A 129 24.08 13.76 11.42
C PRO A 129 23.80 12.26 11.35
N GLU A 130 24.16 11.50 12.38
CA GLU A 130 24.12 10.04 12.36
C GLU A 130 22.68 9.49 12.37
N PRO A 131 21.78 9.92 13.28
CA PRO A 131 20.40 9.45 13.26
C PRO A 131 19.65 9.91 12.03
N LEU A 132 19.94 11.13 11.53
CA LEU A 132 19.31 11.62 10.30
C LEU A 132 19.75 10.81 9.08
N LYS A 133 21.04 10.45 8.99
CA LYS A 133 21.55 9.54 7.96
C LYS A 133 20.85 8.19 8.02
N GLU A 134 20.69 7.61 9.22
CA GLU A 134 19.97 6.34 9.39
C GLU A 134 18.53 6.42 8.88
N ILE A 135 17.80 7.50 9.19
CA ILE A 135 16.44 7.73 8.68
C ILE A 135 16.41 7.75 7.15
N VAL A 136 17.37 8.44 6.52
CA VAL A 136 17.47 8.50 5.06
C VAL A 136 17.75 7.11 4.47
N ASP A 137 18.73 6.39 5.01
CA ASP A 137 19.09 5.03 4.56
C ASP A 137 17.89 4.07 4.69
N GLN A 138 17.13 4.15 5.79
CA GLN A 138 15.91 3.37 6.01
C GLN A 138 14.80 3.71 5.00
N TYR A 139 14.64 5.00 4.64
CA TYR A 139 13.70 5.39 3.59
C TYR A 139 14.08 4.80 2.23
N LEU A 140 15.35 4.86 1.86
CA LEU A 140 15.80 4.30 0.58
C LEU A 140 15.57 2.78 0.55
N ALA A 141 15.92 2.07 1.63
CA ALA A 141 15.73 0.64 1.73
C ALA A 141 14.24 0.20 1.65
N ILE A 142 13.32 0.97 2.23
CA ILE A 142 11.88 0.65 2.16
C ILE A 142 11.26 1.04 0.81
N LEU A 143 11.75 2.10 0.16
CA LEU A 143 11.27 2.53 -1.16
C LEU A 143 11.65 1.52 -2.26
N GLU A 144 12.74 0.77 -2.08
CA GLU A 144 13.08 -0.36 -2.96
C GLU A 144 12.13 -1.56 -2.80
N GLN A 145 11.39 -1.62 -1.68
CA GLN A 145 10.49 -2.73 -1.36
C GLN A 145 9.02 -2.39 -1.61
N THR A 146 8.64 -1.11 -1.56
CA THR A 146 7.27 -0.70 -1.86
C THR A 146 6.95 -0.96 -3.33
N SER A 147 5.74 -1.44 -3.57
CA SER A 147 5.23 -1.52 -4.94
C SER A 147 4.44 -0.29 -5.35
N THR A 148 4.07 0.58 -4.40
CA THR A 148 3.31 1.80 -4.70
C THR A 148 4.12 2.68 -5.63
N PHE A 149 3.47 3.27 -6.64
CA PHE A 149 4.15 4.17 -7.55
C PHE A 149 4.74 5.35 -6.77
N TRP A 150 6.03 5.65 -7.00
CA TRP A 150 6.70 6.74 -6.32
C TRP A 150 7.61 7.56 -7.23
N CYS A 151 7.86 8.80 -6.84
CA CYS A 151 8.83 9.68 -7.50
C CYS A 151 9.61 10.52 -6.47
N VAL A 152 10.79 11.00 -6.88
CA VAL A 152 11.63 11.86 -6.05
C VAL A 152 11.30 13.34 -6.28
N TYR A 153 11.27 14.10 -5.19
CA TYR A 153 11.29 15.55 -5.21
C TYR A 153 12.50 16.07 -4.44
N ASP A 154 13.44 16.69 -5.17
CA ASP A 154 14.50 17.50 -4.58
C ASP A 154 14.30 18.96 -5.01
N TYR A 155 13.99 19.82 -4.04
CA TYR A 155 13.69 21.22 -4.30
C TYR A 155 14.89 22.03 -4.81
N LYS A 156 16.11 21.48 -4.74
CA LYS A 156 17.32 22.11 -5.28
C LYS A 156 17.48 21.86 -6.79
N THR A 157 16.95 20.75 -7.28
CA THR A 157 17.15 20.28 -8.66
C THR A 157 15.86 20.23 -9.48
N ILE A 158 14.70 20.14 -8.82
CA ILE A 158 13.38 20.02 -9.45
C ILE A 158 12.52 21.21 -9.02
N SER A 159 12.11 22.03 -9.99
CA SER A 159 11.16 23.12 -9.73
C SER A 159 9.79 22.58 -9.33
N LEU A 160 9.08 23.31 -8.46
CA LEU A 160 7.71 22.96 -8.04
C LEU A 160 6.76 22.74 -9.24
N GLY A 161 6.83 23.62 -10.26
CA GLY A 161 6.01 23.49 -11.45
C GLY A 161 6.22 22.16 -12.17
N ARG A 162 7.47 21.70 -12.28
CA ARG A 162 7.81 20.40 -12.87
C ARG A 162 7.28 19.24 -12.00
N SER A 163 7.46 19.28 -10.70
CA SER A 163 6.94 18.25 -9.79
C SER A 163 5.41 18.11 -9.87
N LEU A 164 4.71 19.24 -9.90
CA LEU A 164 3.25 19.26 -10.01
C LEU A 164 2.77 18.75 -11.36
N ALA A 165 3.47 19.05 -12.45
CA ALA A 165 3.16 18.50 -13.78
C ALA A 165 3.42 16.99 -13.84
N THR A 166 4.50 16.51 -13.22
CA THR A 166 4.79 15.08 -13.07
C THR A 166 3.68 14.38 -12.29
N LEU A 167 3.21 14.94 -11.17
CA LEU A 167 2.08 14.40 -10.41
C LEU A 167 0.79 14.32 -11.22
N GLU A 168 0.48 15.35 -12.02
CA GLU A 168 -0.68 15.33 -12.93
C GLU A 168 -0.58 14.24 -13.99
N SER A 169 0.63 13.85 -14.39
CA SER A 169 0.80 12.76 -15.36
C SER A 169 0.54 11.37 -14.77
N PHE A 170 0.49 11.24 -13.44
CA PHE A 170 0.21 9.98 -12.75
C PHE A 170 -1.27 9.73 -12.48
N THR A 171 -2.18 10.42 -13.16
CA THR A 171 -3.61 10.12 -13.08
C THR A 171 -3.88 8.67 -13.44
N ARG A 172 -4.39 7.90 -12.47
CA ARG A 172 -4.78 6.52 -12.65
C ARG A 172 -6.24 6.35 -12.21
N PRO A 173 -7.03 5.51 -12.91
CA PRO A 173 -8.38 5.20 -12.48
C PRO A 173 -8.34 4.43 -11.16
N GLU A 174 -9.18 4.79 -10.20
CA GLU A 174 -9.37 3.97 -9.00
C GLU A 174 -9.86 2.56 -9.40
N GLY A 175 -9.27 1.54 -8.77
CA GLY A 175 -9.66 0.16 -8.97
C GLY A 175 -10.97 -0.20 -8.25
N PRO A 176 -11.43 -1.46 -8.36
CA PRO A 176 -12.68 -1.86 -7.72
C PRO A 176 -12.58 -1.80 -6.20
N LYS A 177 -13.66 -1.34 -5.56
CA LYS A 177 -13.75 -1.31 -4.10
C LYS A 177 -13.56 -2.73 -3.52
N GLY A 178 -12.77 -2.84 -2.45
CA GLY A 178 -12.49 -4.13 -1.79
C GLY A 178 -11.31 -4.90 -2.39
N VAL A 179 -10.69 -4.37 -3.45
CA VAL A 179 -9.49 -4.94 -4.08
C VAL A 179 -8.23 -4.29 -3.52
N LEU A 180 -7.17 -5.09 -3.39
CA LEU A 180 -5.80 -4.65 -3.15
C LEU A 180 -4.92 -4.95 -4.37
N GLY A 181 -3.94 -4.10 -4.63
CA GLY A 181 -2.92 -4.31 -5.65
C GLY A 181 -3.21 -3.57 -6.95
N HIS A 182 -2.73 -4.14 -8.06
CA HIS A 182 -2.74 -3.48 -9.37
C HIS A 182 -4.17 -3.28 -9.89
N GLN A 183 -4.42 -2.15 -10.55
CA GLN A 183 -5.75 -1.78 -11.07
C GLN A 183 -6.12 -2.55 -12.35
N GLN A 184 -5.11 -3.00 -13.08
CA GLN A 184 -5.22 -3.84 -14.28
C GLN A 184 -4.25 -5.02 -14.15
N PRO A 185 -4.52 -5.96 -13.24
CA PRO A 185 -3.59 -7.05 -12.95
C PRO A 185 -3.58 -8.10 -14.06
N ASP A 186 -2.43 -8.74 -14.27
CA ASP A 186 -2.35 -9.96 -15.08
C ASP A 186 -2.91 -11.17 -14.31
N ILE A 187 -2.76 -11.15 -12.98
CA ILE A 187 -3.15 -12.22 -12.07
C ILE A 187 -4.06 -11.68 -10.97
N TRP A 188 -5.26 -12.27 -10.86
CA TRP A 188 -6.21 -11.93 -9.82
C TRP A 188 -6.45 -13.10 -8.86
N PHE A 189 -6.11 -12.89 -7.59
CA PHE A 189 -6.38 -13.82 -6.52
C PHE A 189 -7.69 -13.48 -5.81
N VAL A 190 -8.56 -14.48 -5.63
CA VAL A 190 -9.88 -14.30 -5.01
C VAL A 190 -9.99 -15.15 -3.75
N GLY A 191 -10.13 -14.50 -2.61
CA GLY A 191 -10.31 -15.14 -1.31
C GLY A 191 -11.72 -15.63 -1.02
N ASP A 192 -11.84 -16.50 -0.02
CA ASP A 192 -13.12 -16.90 0.54
C ASP A 192 -13.78 -15.73 1.31
N ALA A 193 -15.01 -15.93 1.78
CA ALA A 193 -15.71 -14.97 2.62
C ALA A 193 -14.97 -14.70 3.94
N ARG A 194 -14.90 -13.43 4.36
CA ARG A 194 -14.39 -13.04 5.68
C ARG A 194 -15.28 -13.62 6.79
N ALA A 195 -14.65 -14.12 7.85
CA ALA A 195 -15.36 -14.66 9.01
C ALA A 195 -16.13 -13.58 9.79
N ASP A 196 -15.65 -12.34 9.77
CA ASP A 196 -16.19 -11.23 10.58
C ASP A 196 -17.35 -10.46 9.90
N LYS A 197 -17.80 -10.88 8.71
CA LYS A 197 -18.88 -10.27 7.91
C LYS A 197 -18.84 -8.73 7.84
N GLY A 198 -17.66 -8.11 7.97
CA GLY A 198 -17.54 -6.64 7.95
C GLY A 198 -18.10 -5.94 9.20
N THR A 199 -18.17 -6.59 10.36
CA THR A 199 -18.67 -6.01 11.63
C THR A 199 -17.94 -4.73 12.08
N ARG A 200 -16.76 -4.43 11.50
CA ARG A 200 -16.00 -3.17 11.74
C ARG A 200 -15.91 -2.24 10.52
N GLY A 201 -16.66 -2.52 9.47
CA GLY A 201 -16.73 -1.70 8.25
C GLY A 201 -15.50 -1.78 7.33
N LEU A 202 -14.47 -2.55 7.68
CA LEU A 202 -13.27 -2.73 6.87
C LEU A 202 -13.32 -4.05 6.10
N THR A 203 -13.10 -3.97 4.79
CA THR A 203 -13.23 -5.11 3.86
C THR A 203 -11.92 -5.41 3.13
N LEU A 204 -10.79 -5.32 3.84
CA LEU A 204 -9.51 -5.72 3.26
C LEU A 204 -9.42 -7.26 3.10
N PRO A 205 -9.06 -7.78 1.92
CA PRO A 205 -8.75 -9.19 1.72
C PRO A 205 -7.61 -9.68 2.61
N PHE A 206 -7.85 -10.82 3.27
CA PHE A 206 -6.87 -11.53 4.11
C PHE A 206 -6.28 -10.74 5.30
N TYR A 207 -6.87 -9.59 5.63
CA TYR A 207 -6.45 -8.77 6.75
C TYR A 207 -7.35 -8.99 7.96
N ASP A 208 -6.83 -9.71 8.96
CA ASP A 208 -7.53 -9.99 10.22
C ASP A 208 -7.16 -8.96 11.28
N VAL A 209 -8.10 -8.08 11.60
CA VAL A 209 -7.91 -6.99 12.55
C VAL A 209 -7.87 -7.49 13.99
N GLY A 210 -6.79 -7.18 14.72
CA GLY A 210 -6.71 -7.44 16.16
C GLY A 210 -6.42 -8.89 16.55
N ILE A 211 -5.96 -9.71 15.59
CA ILE A 211 -5.40 -11.03 15.87
C ILE A 211 -3.88 -10.88 15.83
N SER A 212 -3.18 -11.32 16.88
CA SER A 212 -1.72 -11.14 17.00
C SER A 212 -0.97 -11.60 15.74
N ASP A 213 0.12 -10.90 15.43
CA ASP A 213 1.00 -11.05 14.25
C ASP A 213 1.43 -12.50 13.94
N LYS A 214 1.30 -13.38 14.94
CA LYS A 214 1.63 -14.80 14.85
C LYS A 214 0.58 -15.65 14.12
N LEU A 215 -0.59 -15.11 13.75
CA LEU A 215 -1.77 -15.92 13.40
C LEU A 215 -2.57 -15.49 12.16
N ILE A 216 -2.04 -14.62 11.31
CA ILE A 216 -2.78 -14.06 10.17
C ILE A 216 -2.59 -14.93 8.91
N SER A 217 -3.69 -15.34 8.30
CA SER A 217 -3.71 -16.10 7.03
C SER A 217 -3.07 -15.30 5.88
N GLY A 218 -3.21 -13.98 5.90
CA GLY A 218 -2.57 -13.04 4.98
C GLY A 218 -1.04 -13.08 4.97
N THR A 219 -0.37 -13.19 6.13
CA THR A 219 1.10 -13.28 6.17
C THR A 219 1.61 -14.52 5.46
N LEU A 220 0.88 -15.63 5.55
CA LEU A 220 1.22 -16.87 4.85
C LEU A 220 1.08 -16.69 3.33
N LEU A 221 -0.03 -16.07 2.88
CA LEU A 221 -0.25 -15.76 1.47
C LEU A 221 0.82 -14.82 0.93
N HIS A 222 1.11 -13.71 1.63
CA HIS A 222 2.13 -12.75 1.26
C HIS A 222 3.49 -13.43 1.05
N LYS A 223 3.95 -14.25 2.00
CA LYS A 223 5.21 -15.01 1.85
C LYS A 223 5.20 -15.93 0.63
N ALA A 224 4.07 -16.59 0.37
CA ALA A 224 3.94 -17.50 -0.76
C ALA A 224 3.93 -16.78 -2.11
N LEU A 225 3.36 -15.57 -2.17
CA LEU A 225 3.40 -14.69 -3.35
C LEU A 225 4.81 -14.19 -3.62
N ILE A 226 5.50 -13.62 -2.62
CA ILE A 226 6.89 -13.17 -2.75
C ILE A 226 7.83 -14.31 -3.18
N SER A 227 7.62 -15.53 -2.67
CA SER A 227 8.44 -16.71 -3.07
C SER A 227 8.21 -17.17 -4.52
N ASN A 228 7.24 -16.59 -5.21
CA ASN A 228 6.96 -16.79 -6.63
C ASN A 228 7.16 -15.52 -7.45
N ASP A 229 7.86 -14.51 -6.90
CA ASP A 229 8.08 -13.21 -7.54
C ASP A 229 6.76 -12.49 -7.93
N LEU A 230 5.69 -12.78 -7.19
CA LEU A 230 4.38 -12.19 -7.37
C LEU A 230 4.22 -11.00 -6.40
N THR A 231 4.34 -9.80 -6.93
CA THR A 231 4.24 -8.52 -6.19
C THR A 231 3.14 -7.64 -6.80
N TRP A 232 2.77 -6.54 -6.16
CA TRP A 232 1.84 -5.61 -6.78
C TRP A 232 2.43 -4.98 -8.06
N GLY A 233 3.74 -4.74 -8.06
CA GLY A 233 4.48 -4.25 -9.23
C GLY A 233 4.51 -5.22 -10.41
N SER A 234 4.34 -6.52 -10.17
CA SER A 234 4.24 -7.56 -11.21
C SER A 234 2.80 -7.85 -11.64
N GLY A 235 1.88 -6.90 -11.48
CA GLY A 235 0.51 -7.03 -11.99
C GLY A 235 -0.38 -7.97 -11.18
N VAL A 236 -0.25 -8.01 -9.85
CA VAL A 236 -1.10 -8.85 -8.98
C VAL A 236 -2.20 -8.02 -8.34
N ALA A 237 -3.40 -8.59 -8.23
CA ALA A 237 -4.47 -8.06 -7.38
C ALA A 237 -5.10 -9.15 -6.49
N LEU A 238 -5.71 -8.71 -5.39
CA LEU A 238 -6.34 -9.56 -4.39
C LEU A 238 -7.73 -9.00 -4.04
N SER A 239 -8.75 -9.85 -4.03
CA SER A 239 -10.09 -9.49 -3.53
C SER A 239 -10.68 -10.61 -2.66
N ASN A 240 -11.85 -10.38 -2.06
CA ASN A 240 -12.64 -11.44 -1.44
C ASN A 240 -13.81 -11.79 -2.33
N SER A 241 -14.25 -13.04 -2.30
CA SER A 241 -15.44 -13.45 -3.03
C SER A 241 -16.72 -12.91 -2.40
N ALA A 242 -16.78 -12.66 -1.08
CA ALA A 242 -18.01 -12.31 -0.36
C ALA A 242 -18.57 -10.92 -0.67
N GLY A 243 -19.87 -10.85 -0.98
CA GLY A 243 -20.61 -9.59 -1.14
C GLY A 243 -20.36 -8.84 -2.45
N GLU A 244 -19.33 -9.21 -3.21
CA GLU A 244 -18.98 -8.59 -4.49
C GLU A 244 -19.69 -9.29 -5.66
N ASP A 245 -20.03 -8.52 -6.70
CA ASP A 245 -20.31 -9.06 -8.03
C ASP A 245 -18.98 -9.35 -8.73
N LEU A 246 -18.56 -10.61 -8.71
CA LEU A 246 -17.29 -11.04 -9.25
C LEU A 246 -17.15 -10.77 -10.75
N ARG A 247 -18.25 -10.76 -11.52
CA ARG A 247 -18.18 -10.46 -12.95
C ARG A 247 -17.93 -8.97 -13.17
N ALA A 248 -18.55 -8.11 -12.37
CA ALA A 248 -18.29 -6.68 -12.40
C ALA A 248 -16.84 -6.37 -11.99
N VAL A 249 -16.34 -6.98 -10.90
CA VAL A 249 -14.94 -6.80 -10.46
C VAL A 249 -13.97 -7.30 -11.53
N TYR A 250 -14.19 -8.48 -12.11
CA TYR A 250 -13.36 -9.03 -13.19
C TYR A 250 -13.26 -8.08 -14.40
N SER A 251 -14.41 -7.52 -14.83
CA SER A 251 -14.47 -6.58 -15.94
C SER A 251 -13.75 -5.26 -15.61
N GLN A 252 -13.92 -4.73 -14.39
CA GLN A 252 -13.24 -3.50 -13.96
C GLN A 252 -11.72 -3.68 -13.83
N LEU A 253 -11.25 -4.89 -13.50
CA LEU A 253 -9.83 -5.27 -13.50
C LEU A 253 -9.25 -5.49 -14.90
N GLY A 254 -10.04 -5.32 -15.97
CA GLY A 254 -9.57 -5.52 -17.34
C GLY A 254 -9.51 -6.99 -17.77
N GLU A 255 -10.32 -7.84 -17.16
CA GLU A 255 -10.41 -9.28 -17.43
C GLU A 255 -9.05 -10.01 -17.35
N PRO A 256 -8.43 -10.07 -16.15
CA PRO A 256 -7.12 -10.69 -15.95
C PRO A 256 -7.00 -12.07 -16.60
N ALA A 257 -5.84 -12.34 -17.21
CA ALA A 257 -5.59 -13.58 -17.93
C ALA A 257 -5.61 -14.80 -17.01
N ILE A 258 -5.13 -14.61 -15.77
CA ILE A 258 -5.05 -15.67 -14.76
C ILE A 258 -5.91 -15.26 -13.56
N VAL A 259 -6.83 -16.14 -13.18
CA VAL A 259 -7.63 -15.99 -11.96
C VAL A 259 -7.36 -17.19 -11.06
N VAL A 260 -7.09 -16.95 -9.78
CA VAL A 260 -6.79 -17.99 -8.80
C VAL A 260 -7.76 -17.90 -7.63
N ALA A 261 -8.55 -18.96 -7.45
CA ALA A 261 -9.43 -19.13 -6.31
C ALA A 261 -8.64 -19.64 -5.09
N LEU A 262 -8.63 -18.85 -4.02
CA LEU A 262 -8.01 -19.20 -2.74
C LEU A 262 -9.07 -19.79 -1.82
N GLY A 263 -9.37 -21.07 -1.97
CA GLY A 263 -10.40 -21.77 -1.20
C GLY A 263 -11.61 -22.22 -2.01
N ARG A 264 -12.43 -23.09 -1.41
CA ARG A 264 -13.54 -23.75 -2.11
C ARG A 264 -14.71 -22.82 -2.37
N MET A 265 -14.94 -21.84 -1.47
CA MET A 265 -16.07 -20.92 -1.63
C MET A 265 -15.80 -19.94 -2.77
N ALA A 266 -14.58 -19.39 -2.84
CA ALA A 266 -14.11 -18.56 -3.94
C ALA A 266 -14.23 -19.31 -5.29
N ALA A 267 -13.78 -20.57 -5.33
CA ALA A 267 -13.85 -21.38 -6.55
C ALA A 267 -15.29 -21.60 -7.03
N GLY A 268 -16.21 -21.94 -6.12
CA GLY A 268 -17.63 -22.08 -6.45
C GLY A 268 -18.23 -20.79 -6.98
N ARG A 269 -17.96 -19.65 -6.34
CA ARG A 269 -18.49 -18.35 -6.76
C ARG A 269 -17.92 -17.86 -8.10
N LEU A 270 -16.64 -18.13 -8.37
CA LEU A 270 -16.05 -17.86 -9.68
C LEU A 270 -16.68 -18.73 -10.78
N ALA A 271 -16.94 -20.01 -10.49
CA ALA A 271 -17.64 -20.89 -11.42
C ALA A 271 -19.08 -20.42 -11.69
N ASP A 272 -19.82 -19.99 -10.66
CA ASP A 272 -21.16 -19.41 -10.80
C ASP A 272 -21.15 -18.15 -11.67
N ALA A 273 -20.10 -17.31 -11.53
CA ALA A 273 -19.86 -16.13 -12.36
C ALA A 273 -19.29 -16.45 -13.75
N LYS A 274 -19.09 -17.73 -14.07
CA LYS A 274 -18.49 -18.23 -15.33
C LYS A 274 -17.09 -17.64 -15.61
N ILE A 275 -16.28 -17.49 -14.56
CA ILE A 275 -14.90 -17.04 -14.65
C ILE A 275 -13.99 -18.27 -14.45
N PRO A 276 -13.21 -18.68 -15.46
CA PRO A 276 -12.24 -19.76 -15.32
C PRO A 276 -11.20 -19.40 -14.27
N ALA A 277 -10.89 -20.32 -13.35
CA ALA A 277 -9.91 -20.07 -12.31
C ALA A 277 -9.12 -21.33 -11.92
N GLY A 278 -7.83 -21.14 -11.64
CA GLY A 278 -7.02 -22.12 -10.93
C GLY A 278 -7.46 -22.23 -9.47
N TYR A 279 -7.27 -23.40 -8.86
CA TYR A 279 -7.63 -23.64 -7.46
C TYR A 279 -6.39 -23.79 -6.59
N VAL A 280 -6.37 -23.08 -5.46
CA VAL A 280 -5.35 -23.18 -4.41
C VAL A 280 -6.05 -23.36 -3.07
N SER A 281 -5.46 -24.16 -2.18
CA SER A 281 -5.98 -24.35 -0.83
C SER A 281 -5.99 -23.02 -0.07
N HIS A 282 -7.07 -22.76 0.68
CA HIS A 282 -7.18 -21.51 1.45
C HIS A 282 -6.02 -21.38 2.47
N PRO A 283 -5.37 -20.20 2.62
CA PRO A 283 -4.21 -20.05 3.52
C PRO A 283 -4.53 -20.44 4.97
N GLN A 284 -5.72 -20.11 5.47
CA GLN A 284 -6.22 -20.54 6.78
C GLN A 284 -6.31 -22.07 6.94
N TRP A 285 -6.69 -22.80 5.89
CA TRP A 285 -6.75 -24.26 5.92
C TRP A 285 -5.33 -24.85 5.99
N LEU A 286 -4.43 -24.40 5.12
CA LEU A 286 -3.03 -24.82 5.13
C LEU A 286 -2.37 -24.53 6.48
N ARG A 287 -2.65 -23.36 7.06
CA ARG A 287 -2.18 -23.02 8.40
C ARG A 287 -2.64 -24.03 9.45
N ARG A 288 -3.91 -24.44 9.43
CA ARG A 288 -4.51 -25.35 10.44
C ARG A 288 -4.09 -26.80 10.29
N PHE A 289 -3.79 -27.26 9.08
CA PHE A 289 -3.59 -28.70 8.82
C PHE A 289 -2.18 -29.03 8.31
N GLN A 290 -1.39 -28.03 7.92
CA GLN A 290 -0.05 -28.20 7.34
C GLN A 290 1.02 -27.32 8.01
N HIS A 291 0.80 -26.89 9.27
CA HIS A 291 1.61 -25.94 10.04
C HIS A 291 3.08 -25.76 9.61
N LYS A 292 3.88 -26.84 9.62
CA LYS A 292 5.34 -26.80 9.35
C LYS A 292 5.70 -26.53 7.89
N ASN A 293 4.82 -26.90 6.95
CA ASN A 293 5.08 -26.85 5.51
C ASN A 293 4.13 -25.89 4.78
N ALA A 294 3.28 -25.16 5.51
CA ALA A 294 2.15 -24.45 4.93
C ALA A 294 2.57 -23.40 3.87
N VAL A 295 3.64 -22.62 4.13
CA VAL A 295 4.21 -21.68 3.14
C VAL A 295 4.72 -22.43 1.91
N LYS A 296 5.56 -23.46 2.09
CA LYS A 296 6.13 -24.25 0.98
C LYS A 296 5.06 -24.90 0.10
N ILE A 297 4.01 -25.45 0.71
CA ILE A 297 2.88 -26.04 -0.01
C ILE A 297 2.14 -24.94 -0.78
N MET A 298 1.81 -23.82 -0.14
CA MET A 298 1.12 -22.72 -0.80
C MET A 298 1.94 -22.15 -1.97
N THR A 299 3.25 -21.95 -1.78
CA THR A 299 4.16 -21.50 -2.84
C THR A 299 4.08 -22.41 -4.06
N LYS A 300 4.09 -23.74 -3.85
CA LYS A 300 3.99 -24.72 -4.95
C LYS A 300 2.61 -24.72 -5.61
N GLU A 301 1.54 -24.62 -4.82
CA GLU A 301 0.16 -24.56 -5.35
C GLU A 301 -0.06 -23.30 -6.17
N ILE A 302 0.37 -22.13 -5.67
CA ILE A 302 0.30 -20.85 -6.38
C ILE A 302 1.08 -20.94 -7.69
N ARG A 303 2.34 -21.42 -7.67
CA ARG A 303 3.15 -21.56 -8.88
C ARG A 303 2.43 -22.36 -9.97
N ARG A 304 1.90 -23.53 -9.59
CA ARG A 304 1.15 -24.40 -10.51
C ARG A 304 -0.13 -23.75 -11.03
N ALA A 305 -0.76 -22.85 -10.27
CA ALA A 305 -2.00 -22.20 -10.67
C ALA A 305 -1.77 -20.99 -11.60
N VAL A 306 -0.56 -20.43 -11.62
CA VAL A 306 -0.19 -19.28 -12.46
C VAL A 306 0.64 -19.65 -13.70
N GLU A 307 1.20 -20.87 -13.74
CA GLU A 307 1.86 -21.47 -14.91
C GLU A 307 0.85 -22.25 -15.78
#